data_AF-A0A2R6EA50-F1
#
_entry.id   AF-A0A2R6EA50-F1
#
_cell.length_a   1.000
_cell.length_b   1.000
_cell.length_c   1.000
_cell.angle_alpha   90.00
_cell.angle_beta   90.00
_cell.angle_gamma   90.00
#
_symmetry.space_group_name_H-M   'P 1'
#
loop_
_entity.id
_entity.type
_entity.pdbx_description
1 polymer ?
#
loop_
_entity_poly.entity_id
_entity_poly.type
_entity_poly.pdbx_seq_one_letter_code
_entity_poly.pdbx_strand_id
1 'polypeptide(L)'
;MIGPPAVSEVMRRAVETVGPDATALEAAERLHERDVGSVVVVDGGVVGIVTESDIVSLVATGGDPASAAVEAVMSAPVHTVEADETVVAAARALRERGTKKLPVTDGGDLVGIVTTTDLAHFLPHVRWPTGDRGEGDDGRVRRTERPDTAYEKSDWTFEYVGHEETIDVGDVLRFSKPLAEAEVEAFADASGDTNRLHLDEGYAAGTRFGRPVVHGTLVAGTISAALARLPGLVIYLSQEVSYLGPVDIGDRVTAECEVVEDIGDERYRLSTTVTDGDGETVVDGEAVVLADPIPETA
;
A
#
# COMPACT_ATOMS: atom_id res chain seq x y z
N MET A 1 -18.81 5.28 4.48
CA MET A 1 -17.57 4.48 4.32
C MET A 1 -16.54 5.30 3.55
N ILE A 2 -15.28 5.34 3.98
CA ILE A 2 -14.17 5.68 3.09
C ILE A 2 -13.99 4.42 2.22
N GLY A 3 -14.56 4.42 1.02
CA GLY A 3 -14.22 3.39 0.04
C GLY A 3 -12.87 3.73 -0.59
N PRO A 4 -12.14 2.75 -1.14
CA PRO A 4 -10.97 3.04 -1.96
C PRO A 4 -11.37 4.00 -3.10
N PRO A 5 -10.51 4.98 -3.45
CA PRO A 5 -10.83 6.00 -4.44
C PRO A 5 -11.21 5.39 -5.79
N ALA A 6 -12.00 6.13 -6.56
CA ALA A 6 -12.34 5.71 -7.92
C ALA A 6 -11.11 5.83 -8.84
N VAL A 7 -11.05 5.02 -9.89
CA VAL A 7 -9.99 5.07 -10.90
C VAL A 7 -9.90 6.45 -11.53
N SER A 8 -11.03 7.12 -11.75
CA SER A 8 -11.09 8.49 -12.28
C SER A 8 -10.37 9.55 -11.45
N GLU A 9 -10.10 9.29 -10.18
CA GLU A 9 -9.37 10.19 -9.28
C GLU A 9 -7.85 10.05 -9.41
N VAL A 10 -7.37 8.93 -9.95
CA VAL A 10 -5.94 8.56 -10.02
C VAL A 10 -5.43 8.44 -11.46
N MET A 11 -6.30 8.14 -12.42
CA MET A 11 -5.94 7.93 -13.81
C MET A 11 -5.31 9.17 -14.46
N ARG A 12 -4.48 8.93 -15.47
CA ARG A 12 -4.05 9.98 -16.40
C ARG A 12 -5.08 10.16 -17.50
N ARG A 13 -5.58 11.39 -17.66
CA ARG A 13 -6.58 11.73 -18.69
C ARG A 13 -5.98 11.92 -20.08
N ALA A 14 -4.71 12.34 -20.16
CA ALA A 14 -4.00 12.50 -21.43
C ALA A 14 -3.52 11.12 -21.92
N VAL A 15 -4.32 10.48 -22.77
CA VAL A 15 -3.98 9.18 -23.36
C VAL A 15 -3.50 9.37 -24.77
N GLU A 16 -2.30 8.87 -25.07
CA GLU A 16 -1.79 8.83 -26.44
C GLU A 16 -2.47 7.67 -27.19
N THR A 17 -2.92 7.94 -28.43
CA THR A 17 -3.70 6.98 -29.22
C THR A 17 -3.20 6.82 -30.65
N VAL A 18 -3.34 5.63 -31.24
CA VAL A 18 -3.06 5.36 -32.66
C VAL A 18 -4.18 4.54 -33.29
N GLY A 19 -4.30 4.57 -34.62
CA GLY A 19 -5.17 3.67 -35.37
C GLY A 19 -4.52 2.29 -35.60
N PRO A 20 -5.31 1.26 -35.90
CA PRO A 20 -4.80 -0.11 -36.14
C PRO A 20 -3.87 -0.20 -37.36
N ASP A 21 -4.12 0.61 -38.38
CA ASP A 21 -3.33 0.66 -39.63
C ASP A 21 -2.02 1.44 -39.49
N ALA A 22 -1.81 2.14 -38.36
CA ALA A 22 -0.56 2.85 -38.10
C ALA A 22 0.61 1.85 -38.02
N THR A 23 1.81 2.32 -38.31
CA THR A 23 3.01 1.50 -38.21
C THR A 23 3.50 1.41 -36.75
N ALA A 24 4.21 0.32 -36.43
CA ALA A 24 4.88 0.18 -35.14
C ALA A 24 5.92 1.30 -34.91
N LEU A 25 6.51 1.85 -35.97
CA LEU A 25 7.38 3.02 -35.90
C LEU A 25 6.62 4.27 -35.43
N GLU A 26 5.46 4.58 -36.02
CA GLU A 26 4.64 5.72 -35.57
C GLU A 26 4.19 5.56 -34.10
N ALA A 27 3.89 4.34 -33.68
CA ALA A 27 3.62 4.06 -32.26
C ALA A 27 4.86 4.32 -31.39
N ALA A 28 6.05 3.86 -31.81
CA ALA A 28 7.30 4.07 -31.10
C ALA A 28 7.71 5.55 -31.02
N GLU A 29 7.48 6.32 -32.08
CA GLU A 29 7.70 7.77 -32.10
C GLU A 29 6.82 8.47 -31.06
N ARG A 30 5.54 8.11 -30.97
CA ARG A 30 4.64 8.66 -29.93
C ARG A 30 5.06 8.28 -28.52
N LEU A 31 5.45 7.02 -28.29
CA LEU A 31 5.99 6.58 -27.00
C LEU A 31 7.16 7.48 -26.57
N HIS A 32 8.08 7.75 -27.51
CA HIS A 32 9.28 8.54 -27.26
C HIS A 32 8.99 10.03 -27.08
N GLU A 33 8.26 10.66 -28.01
CA GLU A 33 7.99 12.10 -28.00
C GLU A 33 7.19 12.55 -26.79
N ARG A 34 6.33 11.66 -26.27
CA ARG A 34 5.42 11.95 -25.16
C ARG A 34 5.89 11.41 -23.82
N ASP A 35 7.04 10.72 -23.82
CA ASP A 35 7.62 10.07 -22.64
C ASP A 35 6.58 9.17 -21.93
N VAL A 36 5.92 8.32 -22.71
CA VAL A 36 4.88 7.39 -22.24
C VAL A 36 5.25 5.95 -22.60
N GLY A 37 4.97 5.02 -21.68
CA GLY A 37 5.29 3.61 -21.90
C GLY A 37 4.25 2.84 -22.74
N SER A 38 3.13 3.45 -23.13
CA SER A 38 2.11 2.81 -23.97
C SER A 38 1.27 3.79 -24.77
N VAL A 39 0.73 3.30 -25.89
CA VAL A 39 -0.24 3.99 -26.73
C VAL A 39 -1.47 3.09 -26.88
N VAL A 40 -2.66 3.66 -26.72
CA VAL A 40 -3.94 2.93 -26.86
C VAL A 40 -4.35 2.91 -28.33
N VAL A 41 -4.73 1.74 -28.83
CA VAL A 41 -5.20 1.58 -30.22
C VAL A 41 -6.71 1.80 -30.26
N VAL A 42 -7.16 2.72 -31.11
CA VAL A 42 -8.55 3.15 -31.20
C VAL A 42 -9.07 3.00 -32.62
N ASP A 43 -10.21 2.31 -32.77
CA ASP A 43 -11.01 2.21 -34.00
C ASP A 43 -12.49 2.13 -33.63
N GLY A 44 -13.19 3.26 -33.65
CA GLY A 44 -14.58 3.38 -33.17
C GLY A 44 -14.76 3.06 -31.67
N GLY A 45 -13.67 2.85 -30.94
CA GLY A 45 -13.60 2.41 -29.55
C GLY A 45 -12.20 1.88 -29.23
N VAL A 46 -11.95 1.48 -27.99
CA VAL A 46 -10.68 0.90 -27.57
C VAL A 46 -10.55 -0.53 -28.12
N VAL A 47 -9.59 -0.77 -29.01
CA VAL A 47 -9.41 -2.08 -29.68
C VAL A 47 -8.13 -2.80 -29.29
N GLY A 48 -7.13 -2.08 -28.77
CA GLY A 48 -5.86 -2.67 -28.35
C GLY A 48 -4.96 -1.71 -27.59
N ILE A 49 -3.78 -2.19 -27.23
CA ILE A 49 -2.71 -1.39 -26.63
C ILE A 49 -1.35 -1.85 -27.16
N VAL A 50 -0.46 -0.90 -27.43
CA VAL A 50 0.94 -1.14 -27.77
C VAL A 50 1.81 -0.54 -26.69
N THR A 51 2.83 -1.29 -26.28
CA THR A 51 3.82 -0.91 -25.28
C THR A 51 5.22 -0.97 -25.87
N GLU A 52 6.19 -0.38 -25.17
CA GLU A 52 7.61 -0.48 -25.54
C GLU A 52 8.06 -1.94 -25.70
N SER A 53 7.52 -2.87 -24.90
CA SER A 53 7.86 -4.30 -24.98
C SER A 53 7.40 -4.94 -26.28
N ASP A 54 6.29 -4.49 -26.87
CA ASP A 54 5.80 -4.98 -28.15
C ASP A 54 6.72 -4.53 -29.29
N ILE A 55 7.19 -3.28 -29.24
CA ILE A 55 8.19 -2.75 -30.18
C ILE A 55 9.52 -3.53 -30.07
N VAL A 56 9.99 -3.75 -28.85
CA VAL A 56 11.21 -4.55 -28.62
C VAL A 56 11.04 -5.98 -29.12
N SER A 57 9.88 -6.61 -28.88
CA SER A 57 9.58 -7.97 -29.34
C SER A 57 9.54 -8.07 -30.87
N LEU A 58 8.93 -7.09 -31.54
CA LEU A 58 8.90 -7.01 -33.00
C LEU A 58 10.33 -6.98 -33.58
N VAL A 59 11.19 -6.09 -33.06
CA VAL A 59 12.57 -5.97 -33.53
C VAL A 59 13.38 -7.24 -33.21
N ALA A 60 13.22 -7.80 -32.02
CA ALA A 60 13.92 -9.01 -31.59
C ALA A 60 13.58 -10.25 -32.45
N THR A 61 12.38 -10.26 -33.05
CA THR A 61 11.93 -11.34 -33.95
C THR A 61 12.22 -11.05 -35.43
N GLY A 62 12.92 -9.95 -35.73
CA GLY A 62 13.33 -9.57 -37.09
C GLY A 62 12.26 -8.84 -37.89
N GLY A 63 11.20 -8.35 -37.24
CA GLY A 63 10.21 -7.49 -37.86
C GLY A 63 10.74 -6.08 -38.11
N ASP A 64 10.18 -5.41 -39.12
CA ASP A 64 10.51 -4.03 -39.47
C ASP A 64 9.45 -3.07 -38.92
N PRO A 65 9.77 -2.22 -37.93
CA PRO A 65 8.82 -1.28 -37.36
C PRO A 65 8.22 -0.30 -38.38
N ALA A 66 8.94 0.01 -39.46
CA ALA A 66 8.49 0.97 -40.47
C ALA A 66 7.38 0.42 -41.38
N SER A 67 7.16 -0.90 -41.38
CA SER A 67 6.16 -1.56 -42.23
C SER A 67 5.18 -2.45 -41.49
N ALA A 68 5.50 -2.87 -40.25
CA ALA A 68 4.59 -3.65 -39.41
C ALA A 68 3.43 -2.77 -38.91
N ALA A 69 2.19 -3.19 -39.18
CA ALA A 69 1.00 -2.54 -38.65
C ALA A 69 0.86 -2.76 -37.13
N VAL A 70 0.32 -1.76 -36.45
CA VAL A 70 0.04 -1.77 -35.02
C VAL A 70 -0.88 -2.92 -34.64
N GLU A 71 -1.92 -3.20 -35.45
CA GLU A 71 -2.84 -4.30 -35.19
C GLU A 71 -2.17 -5.69 -35.13
N ALA A 72 -1.03 -5.85 -35.82
CA ALA A 72 -0.29 -7.11 -35.87
C ALA A 72 0.61 -7.32 -34.64
N VAL A 73 0.89 -6.25 -33.88
CA VAL A 73 1.78 -6.27 -32.71
C VAL A 73 1.10 -5.91 -31.40
N MET A 74 -0.07 -5.28 -31.45
CA MET A 74 -0.81 -4.86 -30.26
C MET A 74 -1.33 -6.06 -29.46
N SER A 75 -1.51 -5.84 -28.17
CA SER A 75 -2.30 -6.75 -27.34
C SER A 75 -3.79 -6.49 -27.60
N ALA A 76 -4.52 -7.53 -28.03
CA ALA A 76 -5.96 -7.47 -28.30
C ALA A 76 -6.68 -8.80 -27.94
N PRO A 77 -7.93 -8.76 -27.43
CA PRO A 77 -8.64 -7.56 -26.99
C PRO A 77 -7.99 -6.98 -25.73
N VAL A 78 -7.81 -5.66 -25.69
CA VAL A 78 -7.29 -5.00 -24.49
C VAL A 78 -8.38 -4.96 -23.41
N HIS A 79 -7.98 -5.24 -22.18
CA HIS A 79 -8.87 -5.12 -21.04
C HIS A 79 -8.91 -3.67 -20.55
N THR A 80 -10.11 -3.18 -20.28
CA THR A 80 -10.34 -1.86 -19.72
C THR A 80 -10.90 -1.97 -18.30
N VAL A 81 -10.90 -0.86 -17.59
CA VAL A 81 -11.62 -0.66 -16.32
C VAL A 81 -12.50 0.57 -16.43
N GLU A 82 -13.65 0.58 -15.77
CA GLU A 82 -14.52 1.75 -15.78
C GLU A 82 -14.00 2.83 -14.82
N ALA A 83 -14.26 4.09 -15.15
CA ALA A 83 -13.81 5.25 -14.41
C ALA A 83 -14.38 5.35 -12.97
N ASP A 84 -15.53 4.73 -12.72
CA ASP A 84 -16.19 4.66 -11.41
C ASP A 84 -15.80 3.41 -10.60
N GLU A 85 -15.04 2.47 -11.18
CA GLU A 85 -14.47 1.35 -10.43
C GLU A 85 -13.42 1.84 -9.43
N THR A 86 -13.18 1.03 -8.38
CA THR A 86 -12.20 1.36 -7.35
C THR A 86 -10.78 1.07 -7.82
N VAL A 87 -9.80 1.82 -7.30
CA VAL A 87 -8.37 1.54 -7.52
C VAL A 87 -7.95 0.11 -7.13
N VAL A 88 -8.61 -0.50 -6.14
CA VAL A 88 -8.37 -1.89 -5.72
C VAL A 88 -8.81 -2.87 -6.81
N ALA A 89 -9.97 -2.62 -7.44
CA ALA A 89 -10.44 -3.42 -8.58
C ALA A 89 -9.48 -3.31 -9.76
N ALA A 90 -9.00 -2.10 -10.07
CA ALA A 90 -8.01 -1.87 -11.12
C ALA A 90 -6.67 -2.59 -10.84
N ALA A 91 -6.15 -2.53 -9.61
CA ALA A 91 -4.94 -3.27 -9.24
C ALA A 91 -5.10 -4.78 -9.33
N ARG A 92 -6.27 -5.30 -8.92
CA ARG A 92 -6.60 -6.71 -9.07
C ARG A 92 -6.62 -7.12 -10.54
N ALA A 93 -7.24 -6.32 -11.41
CA ALA A 93 -7.28 -6.55 -12.85
C ALA A 93 -5.88 -6.54 -13.48
N LEU A 94 -5.01 -5.60 -13.09
CA LEU A 94 -3.60 -5.57 -13.53
C LEU A 94 -2.86 -6.86 -13.13
N ARG A 95 -3.00 -7.28 -11.87
CA ARG A 95 -2.32 -8.46 -11.31
C ARG A 95 -2.79 -9.76 -11.96
N GLU A 96 -4.09 -10.01 -11.98
CA GLU A 96 -4.67 -11.27 -12.51
C GLU A 96 -4.32 -11.49 -13.98
N ARG A 97 -4.06 -10.41 -14.72
CA ARG A 97 -3.75 -10.43 -16.15
C ARG A 97 -2.25 -10.30 -16.44
N GLY A 98 -1.42 -10.05 -15.43
CA GLY A 98 0.02 -9.81 -15.60
C GLY A 98 0.32 -8.56 -16.45
N THR A 99 -0.57 -7.57 -16.45
CA THR A 99 -0.42 -6.34 -17.24
C THR A 99 -0.03 -5.18 -16.33
N LYS A 100 0.64 -4.16 -16.89
CA LYS A 100 1.11 -2.99 -16.13
C LYS A 100 0.25 -1.75 -16.33
N LYS A 101 -0.67 -1.79 -17.30
CA LYS A 101 -1.42 -0.63 -17.79
C LYS A 101 -2.81 -1.08 -18.23
N LEU A 102 -3.83 -0.30 -17.88
CA LEU A 102 -5.21 -0.50 -18.32
C LEU A 102 -5.75 0.81 -18.87
N PRO A 103 -6.28 0.83 -20.11
CA PRO A 103 -7.14 1.92 -20.56
C PRO A 103 -8.36 2.01 -19.65
N VAL A 104 -8.75 3.24 -19.33
CA VAL A 104 -9.93 3.54 -18.50
C VAL A 104 -11.05 4.01 -19.42
N THR A 105 -12.22 3.39 -19.27
CA THR A 105 -13.41 3.70 -20.05
C THR A 105 -14.51 4.32 -19.19
N ASP A 106 -15.40 5.10 -19.80
CA ASP A 106 -16.67 5.54 -19.19
C ASP A 106 -17.77 5.28 -20.22
N GLY A 107 -18.57 4.24 -19.99
CA GLY A 107 -19.61 3.87 -20.95
C GLY A 107 -19.06 3.41 -22.31
N GLY A 108 -17.82 2.90 -22.33
CA GLY A 108 -17.13 2.44 -23.53
C GLY A 108 -16.23 3.48 -24.21
N ASP A 109 -16.32 4.76 -23.82
CA ASP A 109 -15.44 5.81 -24.34
C ASP A 109 -14.12 5.84 -23.56
N LEU A 110 -12.99 6.00 -24.25
CA LEU A 110 -11.67 6.13 -23.63
C LEU A 110 -11.55 7.47 -22.89
N VAL A 111 -11.44 7.42 -21.56
CA VAL A 111 -11.35 8.62 -20.71
C VAL A 111 -10.02 8.75 -19.96
N GLY A 112 -9.21 7.69 -19.94
CA GLY A 112 -7.91 7.73 -19.28
C GLY A 112 -7.09 6.46 -19.44
N ILE A 113 -5.98 6.42 -18.74
CA ILE A 113 -5.15 5.23 -18.55
C ILE A 113 -4.68 5.19 -17.10
N VAL A 114 -4.64 3.99 -16.53
CA VAL A 114 -4.11 3.76 -15.18
C VAL A 114 -3.01 2.70 -15.26
N THR A 115 -1.87 2.97 -14.60
CA THR A 115 -0.71 2.09 -14.60
C THR A 115 -0.41 1.57 -13.19
N THR A 116 0.39 0.51 -13.09
CA THR A 116 0.91 0.05 -11.79
C THR A 116 1.65 1.15 -11.04
N THR A 117 2.31 2.07 -11.75
CA THR A 117 2.99 3.22 -11.14
C THR A 117 1.99 4.24 -10.62
N ASP A 118 0.96 4.58 -11.41
CA ASP A 118 -0.10 5.48 -10.95
C ASP A 118 -0.79 4.88 -9.72
N LEU A 119 -1.06 3.57 -9.70
CA LEU A 119 -1.65 2.90 -8.55
C LEU A 119 -0.69 2.76 -7.36
N ALA A 120 0.62 2.61 -7.57
CA ALA A 120 1.58 2.49 -6.48
C ALA A 120 1.60 3.72 -5.56
N HIS A 121 1.24 4.89 -6.08
CA HIS A 121 1.11 6.12 -5.28
C HIS A 121 -0.18 6.16 -4.43
N PHE A 122 -1.17 5.31 -4.70
CA PHE A 122 -2.49 5.33 -4.06
C PHE A 122 -2.90 4.00 -3.42
N LEU A 123 -2.13 2.94 -3.66
CA LEU A 123 -2.25 1.62 -3.05
C LEU A 123 -0.95 1.34 -2.31
N PRO A 124 -0.81 1.82 -1.08
CA PRO A 124 0.45 1.70 -0.39
C PRO A 124 0.73 0.24 -0.02
N HIS A 125 -0.27 -0.65 0.10
CA HIS A 125 0.00 -2.09 0.32
C HIS A 125 -0.99 -3.00 -0.40
N VAL A 126 -0.68 -3.34 -1.65
CA VAL A 126 -1.10 -4.66 -2.14
C VAL A 126 -0.19 -5.67 -1.46
N ARG A 127 -0.70 -6.31 -0.40
CA ARG A 127 -0.07 -7.50 0.20
C ARG A 127 0.26 -8.48 -0.92
N TRP A 128 1.55 -8.61 -1.21
CA TRP A 128 2.03 -9.72 -2.00
C TRP A 128 1.92 -10.94 -1.10
N PRO A 129 1.14 -11.98 -1.45
CA PRO A 129 1.26 -13.24 -0.76
C PRO A 129 2.69 -13.69 -1.01
N THR A 130 3.56 -13.54 0.00
CA THR A 130 4.81 -14.28 0.06
C THR A 130 4.37 -15.72 -0.04
N GLY A 131 4.59 -16.32 -1.21
CA GLY A 131 4.00 -17.59 -1.58
C GLY A 131 4.23 -18.61 -0.48
N ASP A 132 3.17 -19.35 -0.15
CA ASP A 132 3.16 -20.64 0.53
C ASP A 132 4.55 -21.06 1.05
N ARG A 133 5.01 -20.43 2.14
CA ARG A 133 6.19 -20.89 2.84
C ARG A 133 5.69 -21.97 3.75
N GLY A 134 5.86 -23.19 3.24
CA GLY A 134 5.40 -24.41 3.86
C GLY A 134 5.75 -24.50 5.34
N GLU A 135 4.93 -25.29 6.02
CA GLU A 135 5.13 -25.78 7.38
C GLU A 135 6.62 -26.06 7.65
N GLY A 136 7.24 -25.11 8.35
CA GLY A 136 8.61 -25.14 8.84
C GLY A 136 8.61 -24.61 10.26
N ASP A 137 7.91 -25.33 11.14
CA ASP A 137 8.02 -25.20 12.59
C ASP A 137 9.31 -25.91 13.03
N ASP A 138 10.33 -25.15 13.47
CA ASP A 138 11.45 -25.72 14.25
C ASP A 138 12.17 -24.68 15.13
N GLY A 139 11.42 -23.89 15.93
CA GLY A 139 12.04 -23.17 17.08
C GLY A 139 11.67 -21.71 17.33
N ARG A 140 10.59 -21.16 16.75
CA ARG A 140 10.11 -19.80 17.08
C ARG A 140 9.42 -19.78 18.45
N VAL A 141 9.78 -18.83 19.32
CA VAL A 141 9.23 -18.72 20.67
C VAL A 141 8.16 -17.63 20.73
N ARG A 142 6.98 -17.97 21.25
CA ARG A 142 5.91 -17.01 21.54
C ARG A 142 6.12 -16.37 22.91
N ARG A 143 6.20 -15.05 22.97
CA ARG A 143 6.40 -14.27 24.20
C ARG A 143 5.36 -13.18 24.37
N THR A 144 4.97 -12.91 25.61
CA THR A 144 4.00 -11.88 25.98
C THR A 144 4.56 -10.82 26.94
N GLU A 145 5.82 -10.96 27.37
CA GLU A 145 6.49 -10.06 28.32
C GLU A 145 7.92 -9.77 27.82
N ARG A 146 8.41 -8.53 27.99
CA ARG A 146 9.78 -8.13 27.64
C ARG A 146 10.44 -7.30 28.76
N PRO A 147 11.71 -7.55 29.11
CA PRO A 147 12.38 -6.94 30.27
C PRO A 147 12.89 -5.50 30.05
N ASP A 148 12.87 -5.00 28.82
CA ASP A 148 13.52 -3.77 28.35
C ASP A 148 12.58 -2.55 28.25
N THR A 149 11.30 -2.68 28.63
CA THR A 149 10.40 -1.53 28.75
C THR A 149 10.33 -0.99 30.17
N ALA A 150 10.34 0.34 30.32
CA ALA A 150 10.39 1.00 31.63
C ALA A 150 9.11 0.81 32.47
N TYR A 151 7.96 0.57 31.84
CA TYR A 151 6.68 0.30 32.49
C TYR A 151 5.69 -0.37 31.51
N GLU A 152 4.73 -1.13 32.05
CA GLU A 152 3.59 -1.67 31.30
C GLU A 152 2.28 -1.38 32.06
N LYS A 153 1.18 -1.14 31.34
CA LYS A 153 -0.16 -1.03 31.93
C LYS A 153 -0.90 -2.36 31.79
N SER A 154 -1.77 -2.69 32.75
CA SER A 154 -2.49 -3.96 32.80
C SER A 154 -3.47 -4.19 31.65
N ASP A 155 -3.89 -3.13 30.98
CA ASP A 155 -4.80 -3.15 29.83
C ASP A 155 -4.05 -3.20 28.49
N TRP A 156 -2.72 -3.25 28.50
CA TRP A 156 -1.92 -3.45 27.30
C TRP A 156 -1.63 -4.93 27.12
N THR A 157 -1.60 -5.39 25.87
CA THR A 157 -1.17 -6.74 25.54
C THR A 157 -0.10 -6.70 24.48
N PHE A 158 0.88 -7.56 24.64
CA PHE A 158 2.00 -7.70 23.72
C PHE A 158 2.16 -9.16 23.32
N GLU A 159 2.54 -9.39 22.08
CA GLU A 159 2.94 -10.69 21.58
C GLU A 159 4.10 -10.54 20.60
N TYR A 160 5.10 -11.40 20.76
CA TYR A 160 6.16 -11.60 19.78
C TYR A 160 6.30 -13.07 19.45
N VAL A 161 6.40 -13.36 18.15
CA VAL A 161 6.65 -14.68 17.60
C VAL A 161 7.90 -14.58 16.73
N GLY A 162 9.03 -15.09 17.23
CA GLY A 162 10.32 -15.04 16.54
C GLY A 162 11.44 -15.65 17.37
N HIS A 163 12.69 -15.33 17.01
CA HIS A 163 13.88 -15.75 17.76
C HIS A 163 14.28 -14.72 18.83
N GLU A 164 14.98 -15.18 19.89
CA GLU A 164 15.24 -14.33 21.07
C GLU A 164 16.25 -13.21 20.83
N GLU A 165 17.31 -13.51 20.07
CA GLU A 165 18.51 -12.68 19.91
C GLU A 165 18.68 -12.17 18.48
N THR A 166 17.95 -12.74 17.52
CA THR A 166 18.02 -12.41 16.10
C THR A 166 16.67 -11.93 15.59
N ILE A 167 16.72 -11.07 14.57
CA ILE A 167 15.56 -10.68 13.79
C ILE A 167 15.58 -11.51 12.51
N ASP A 168 14.53 -12.27 12.28
CA ASP A 168 14.38 -13.13 11.13
C ASP A 168 13.17 -12.74 10.27
N VAL A 169 13.27 -12.95 8.96
CA VAL A 169 12.13 -12.73 8.06
C VAL A 169 10.97 -13.65 8.46
N GLY A 170 9.80 -13.05 8.64
CA GLY A 170 8.57 -13.69 9.13
C GLY A 170 8.39 -13.61 10.65
N ASP A 171 9.26 -12.91 11.38
CA ASP A 171 9.00 -12.57 12.78
C ASP A 171 7.81 -11.60 12.86
N VAL A 172 6.94 -11.81 13.85
CA VAL A 172 5.69 -11.05 14.02
C VAL A 172 5.62 -10.45 15.42
N LEU A 173 5.26 -9.16 15.47
CA LEU A 173 5.04 -8.39 16.68
C LEU A 173 3.60 -7.90 16.71
N ARG A 174 2.97 -7.96 17.88
CA ARG A 174 1.65 -7.37 18.10
C ARG A 174 1.64 -6.56 19.38
N PHE A 175 1.06 -5.37 19.31
CA PHE A 175 0.78 -4.54 20.46
C PHE A 175 -0.65 -4.06 20.42
N SER A 176 -1.38 -4.20 21.53
CA SER A 176 -2.75 -3.77 21.63
C SER A 176 -3.01 -2.98 22.91
N LYS A 177 -3.78 -1.89 22.77
CA LYS A 177 -4.26 -1.07 23.87
C LYS A 177 -5.61 -0.43 23.52
N PRO A 178 -6.42 -0.05 24.53
CA PRO A 178 -7.54 0.86 24.30
C PRO A 178 -7.02 2.28 24.00
N LEU A 179 -7.76 3.03 23.19
CA LEU A 179 -7.52 4.46 22.94
C LEU A 179 -8.67 5.25 23.57
N ALA A 180 -8.58 5.46 24.89
CA ALA A 180 -9.61 6.18 25.63
C ALA A 180 -9.48 7.70 25.45
N GLU A 181 -10.46 8.44 25.96
CA GLU A 181 -10.48 9.91 25.94
C GLU A 181 -9.19 10.52 26.48
N ALA A 182 -8.64 9.96 27.56
CA ALA A 182 -7.38 10.41 28.15
C ALA A 182 -6.17 10.28 27.19
N GLU A 183 -6.13 9.25 26.33
CA GLU A 183 -5.10 9.15 25.29
C GLU A 183 -5.28 10.20 24.20
N VAL A 184 -6.53 10.48 23.80
CA VAL A 184 -6.86 11.47 22.77
C VAL A 184 -6.48 12.87 23.24
N GLU A 185 -6.83 13.23 24.48
CA GLU A 185 -6.45 14.50 25.11
C GLU A 185 -4.94 14.63 25.26
N ALA A 186 -4.27 13.60 25.81
CA ALA A 186 -2.82 13.62 25.99
C ALA A 186 -2.08 13.75 24.65
N PHE A 187 -2.57 13.12 23.59
CA PHE A 187 -2.01 13.28 22.26
C PHE A 187 -2.23 14.69 21.70
N ALA A 188 -3.43 15.26 21.86
CA ALA A 188 -3.72 16.62 21.43
C ALA A 188 -2.78 17.63 22.11
N ASP A 189 -2.56 17.49 23.41
CA ASP A 189 -1.62 18.33 24.17
C ASP A 189 -0.16 18.14 23.72
N ALA A 190 0.27 16.90 23.50
CA ALA A 190 1.65 16.60 23.13
C ALA A 190 1.99 16.97 21.68
N SER A 191 1.05 16.77 20.76
CA SER A 191 1.24 17.03 19.32
C SER A 191 0.87 18.44 18.90
N GLY A 192 0.01 19.12 19.67
CA GLY A 192 -0.63 20.38 19.29
C GLY A 192 -1.80 20.23 18.32
N ASP A 193 -2.14 19.01 17.89
CA ASP A 193 -3.35 18.75 17.09
C ASP A 193 -4.58 18.81 17.99
N THR A 194 -5.21 19.97 18.00
CA THR A 194 -6.44 20.26 18.78
C THR A 194 -7.66 20.33 17.88
N ASN A 195 -7.63 19.64 16.73
CA ASN A 195 -8.75 19.65 15.81
C ASN A 195 -10.04 19.17 16.50
N ARG A 196 -11.08 20.00 16.39
CA ARG A 196 -12.38 19.79 17.04
C ARG A 196 -13.04 18.47 16.65
N LEU A 197 -12.67 17.88 15.51
CA LEU A 197 -13.12 16.55 15.12
C LEU A 197 -12.85 15.50 16.21
N HIS A 198 -11.76 15.64 16.98
CA HIS A 198 -11.36 14.65 17.98
C HIS A 198 -11.86 14.97 19.39
N LEU A 199 -12.24 16.22 19.65
CA LEU A 199 -12.43 16.76 21.01
C LEU A 199 -13.82 17.34 21.28
N ASP A 200 -14.63 17.60 20.25
CA ASP A 200 -15.92 18.30 20.39
C ASP A 200 -17.03 17.47 19.73
N GLU A 201 -17.87 16.84 20.56
CA GLU A 201 -19.02 16.04 20.11
C GLU A 201 -19.99 16.84 19.23
N GLY A 202 -20.29 18.09 19.58
CA GLY A 202 -21.24 18.93 18.86
C GLY A 202 -20.73 19.31 17.48
N TYR A 203 -19.43 19.56 17.36
CA TYR A 203 -18.77 19.77 16.06
C TYR A 203 -18.74 18.49 15.24
N ALA A 204 -18.30 17.38 15.84
CA ALA A 204 -18.12 16.11 15.16
C ALA A 204 -19.45 15.52 14.64
N ALA A 205 -20.57 15.75 15.34
CA ALA A 205 -21.92 15.40 14.90
C ALA A 205 -22.30 16.02 13.55
N GLY A 206 -21.74 17.19 13.20
CA GLY A 206 -21.95 17.85 11.91
C GLY A 206 -21.03 17.35 10.79
N THR A 207 -20.10 16.44 11.08
CA THR A 207 -19.15 15.90 10.11
C THR A 207 -19.65 14.59 9.52
N ARG A 208 -18.98 14.10 8.47
CA ARG A 208 -19.22 12.77 7.87
C ARG A 208 -19.09 11.60 8.86
N PHE A 209 -18.43 11.80 10.00
CA PHE A 209 -18.24 10.77 11.02
C PHE A 209 -19.41 10.74 12.02
N GLY A 210 -20.12 11.86 12.22
CA GLY A 210 -21.27 11.96 13.13
C GLY A 210 -20.93 11.86 14.62
N ARG A 211 -19.65 11.68 14.97
CA ARG A 211 -19.12 11.55 16.33
C ARG A 211 -17.61 11.81 16.35
N PRO A 212 -17.01 12.10 17.52
CA PRO A 212 -15.56 12.18 17.63
C PRO A 212 -14.89 10.86 17.26
N VAL A 213 -13.71 10.96 16.66
CA VAL A 213 -12.87 9.81 16.28
C VAL A 213 -11.46 10.03 16.78
N VAL A 214 -10.69 8.97 16.98
CA VAL A 214 -9.31 9.06 17.43
C VAL A 214 -8.41 9.68 16.33
N HIS A 215 -7.39 10.45 16.72
CA HIS A 215 -6.38 10.95 15.78
C HIS A 215 -5.71 9.79 15.03
N GLY A 216 -5.64 9.84 13.71
CA GLY A 216 -4.99 8.79 12.91
C GLY A 216 -3.53 8.56 13.34
N THR A 217 -2.78 9.63 13.61
CA THR A 217 -1.38 9.53 14.07
C THR A 217 -1.26 8.90 15.46
N LEU A 218 -2.25 9.07 16.35
CA LEU A 218 -2.29 8.37 17.63
C LEU A 218 -2.49 6.87 17.43
N VAL A 219 -3.37 6.47 16.50
CA VAL A 219 -3.56 5.06 16.10
C VAL A 219 -2.26 4.51 15.51
N ALA A 220 -1.64 5.20 14.56
CA ALA A 220 -0.36 4.78 13.97
C ALA A 220 0.76 4.70 15.02
N GLY A 221 0.70 5.49 16.10
CA GLY A 221 1.64 5.42 17.22
C GLY A 221 1.72 4.06 17.89
N THR A 222 0.68 3.22 17.81
CA THR A 222 0.76 1.84 18.34
C THR A 222 1.70 0.95 17.55
N ILE A 223 1.99 1.27 16.28
CA ILE A 223 3.02 0.60 15.48
C ILE A 223 4.40 0.85 16.11
N SER A 224 4.67 2.07 16.57
CA SER A 224 5.90 2.38 17.31
C SER A 224 6.04 1.56 18.58
N ALA A 225 4.94 1.35 19.31
CA ALA A 225 4.94 0.52 20.52
C ALA A 225 5.18 -0.96 20.21
N ALA A 226 4.67 -1.48 19.09
CA ALA A 226 4.95 -2.83 18.62
C ALA A 226 6.42 -3.00 18.23
N LEU A 227 6.96 -2.10 17.39
CA LEU A 227 8.35 -2.18 16.91
C LEU A 227 9.38 -1.99 18.02
N ALA A 228 9.07 -1.24 19.07
CA ALA A 228 9.93 -1.11 20.26
C ALA A 228 10.20 -2.44 20.97
N ARG A 229 9.59 -3.55 20.53
CA ARG A 229 9.75 -4.89 21.08
C ARG A 229 10.48 -5.85 20.13
N LEU A 230 11.01 -5.37 19.01
CA LEU A 230 11.98 -6.14 18.22
C LEU A 230 13.27 -6.33 19.05
N PRO A 231 14.00 -7.45 18.87
CA PRO A 231 15.33 -7.61 19.43
C PRO A 231 16.26 -6.45 19.03
N GLY A 232 17.09 -5.99 19.97
CA GLY A 232 18.07 -4.92 19.72
C GLY A 232 17.56 -3.50 20.01
N LEU A 233 18.42 -2.52 19.78
CA LEU A 233 18.10 -1.10 19.83
C LEU A 233 17.50 -0.67 18.49
N VAL A 234 16.18 -0.58 18.46
CA VAL A 234 15.41 -0.28 17.23
C VAL A 234 15.40 1.21 16.93
N ILE A 235 15.84 1.58 15.73
CA ILE A 235 15.88 2.95 15.21
C ILE A 235 14.98 3.02 13.97
N TYR A 236 13.99 3.91 14.00
CA TYR A 236 13.14 4.18 12.85
C TYR A 236 13.93 4.90 11.74
N LEU A 237 13.90 4.35 10.53
CA LEU A 237 14.43 5.01 9.33
C LEU A 237 13.29 5.59 8.49
N SER A 238 12.18 4.87 8.36
CA SER A 238 10.96 5.35 7.70
C SER A 238 9.71 4.68 8.25
N GLN A 239 8.58 5.36 8.08
CA GLN A 239 7.24 4.88 8.39
C GLN A 239 6.29 5.46 7.34
N GLU A 240 5.60 4.59 6.62
CA GLU A 240 4.56 4.93 5.66
C GLU A 240 3.24 4.37 6.17
N VAL A 241 2.19 5.20 6.17
CA VAL A 241 0.88 4.81 6.69
C VAL A 241 -0.23 5.30 5.78
N SER A 242 -1.27 4.48 5.68
CA SER A 242 -2.56 4.84 5.12
C SER A 242 -3.68 4.60 6.09
N TYR A 243 -4.58 5.58 6.18
CA TYR A 243 -5.74 5.55 7.05
C TYR A 243 -6.94 5.02 6.27
N LEU A 244 -7.30 3.76 6.53
CA LEU A 244 -8.39 3.06 5.82
C LEU A 244 -9.75 3.28 6.48
N GLY A 245 -9.77 3.54 7.80
CA GLY A 245 -10.99 3.73 8.57
C GLY A 245 -10.79 4.59 9.83
N PRO A 246 -11.87 5.18 10.37
CA PRO A 246 -11.84 5.84 11.66
C PRO A 246 -11.79 4.81 12.80
N VAL A 247 -11.26 5.23 13.96
CA VAL A 247 -11.31 4.46 15.22
C VAL A 247 -12.14 5.24 16.23
N ASP A 248 -13.03 4.56 16.95
CA ASP A 248 -13.83 5.21 17.98
C ASP A 248 -13.05 5.39 19.27
N ILE A 249 -13.38 6.46 20.00
CA ILE A 249 -12.80 6.70 21.32
C ILE A 249 -13.28 5.61 22.28
N GLY A 250 -12.33 4.95 22.93
CA GLY A 250 -12.56 3.81 23.82
C GLY A 250 -12.29 2.45 23.16
N ASP A 251 -12.20 2.38 21.83
CA ASP A 251 -11.91 1.14 21.14
C ASP A 251 -10.51 0.64 21.42
N ARG A 252 -10.37 -0.68 21.40
CA ARG A 252 -9.09 -1.36 21.41
C ARG A 252 -8.59 -1.48 19.99
N VAL A 253 -7.36 -1.02 19.77
CA VAL A 253 -6.64 -1.26 18.51
C VAL A 253 -5.53 -2.27 18.72
N THR A 254 -5.15 -2.96 17.65
CA THR A 254 -4.02 -3.89 17.64
C THR A 254 -3.12 -3.55 16.46
N ALA A 255 -1.91 -3.07 16.76
CA ALA A 255 -0.85 -2.98 15.77
C ALA A 255 -0.19 -4.34 15.60
N GLU A 256 0.01 -4.74 14.35
CA GLU A 256 0.78 -5.91 13.95
C GLU A 256 1.92 -5.46 13.04
N CYS A 257 3.10 -6.01 13.26
CA CYS A 257 4.28 -5.78 12.43
C CYS A 257 4.89 -7.12 12.06
N GLU A 258 5.16 -7.34 10.77
CA GLU A 258 5.83 -8.55 10.30
C GLU A 258 7.10 -8.16 9.55
N VAL A 259 8.23 -8.77 9.89
CA VAL A 259 9.49 -8.61 9.16
C VAL A 259 9.35 -9.28 7.79
N VAL A 260 9.27 -8.50 6.72
CA VAL A 260 9.05 -9.02 5.37
C VAL A 260 10.35 -9.14 4.57
N GLU A 261 11.39 -8.38 4.93
CA GLU A 261 12.67 -8.36 4.23
C GLU A 261 13.83 -7.97 5.17
N ASP A 262 14.95 -8.67 5.05
CA ASP A 262 16.26 -8.24 5.56
C ASP A 262 16.98 -7.52 4.41
N ILE A 263 17.21 -6.22 4.59
CA ILE A 263 17.82 -5.34 3.57
C ILE A 263 19.35 -5.37 3.69
N GLY A 264 19.91 -6.02 4.72
CA GLY A 264 21.33 -5.98 5.07
C GLY A 264 21.70 -4.75 5.90
N ASP A 265 22.93 -4.75 6.42
CA ASP A 265 23.44 -3.71 7.33
C ASP A 265 22.52 -3.46 8.54
N GLU A 266 22.01 -4.54 9.14
CA GLU A 266 21.11 -4.50 10.31
C GLU A 266 19.78 -3.78 10.05
N ARG A 267 19.37 -3.64 8.77
CA ARG A 267 18.12 -3.00 8.37
C ARG A 267 17.06 -4.00 7.96
N TYR A 268 15.84 -3.73 8.40
CA TYR A 268 14.69 -4.60 8.17
C TYR A 268 13.51 -3.79 7.66
N ARG A 269 12.81 -4.36 6.67
CA ARG A 269 11.51 -3.86 6.23
C ARG A 269 10.42 -4.64 6.92
N LEU A 270 9.41 -3.94 7.41
CA LEU A 270 8.25 -4.52 8.06
C LEU A 270 6.96 -4.08 7.39
N SER A 271 6.07 -5.03 7.12
CA SER A 271 4.66 -4.68 6.92
C SER A 271 4.08 -4.27 8.27
N THR A 272 3.24 -3.24 8.28
CA THR A 272 2.60 -2.75 9.50
C THR A 272 1.12 -2.58 9.27
N THR A 273 0.30 -3.10 10.19
CA THR A 273 -1.15 -2.92 10.14
C THR A 273 -1.66 -2.56 11.51
N VAL A 274 -2.79 -1.85 11.56
CA VAL A 274 -3.55 -1.65 12.78
C VAL A 274 -5.00 -2.06 12.51
N THR A 275 -5.53 -2.94 13.35
CA THR A 275 -6.95 -3.32 13.33
C THR A 275 -7.69 -2.75 14.53
N ASP A 276 -8.99 -2.49 14.37
CA ASP A 276 -9.87 -2.11 15.47
C ASP A 276 -10.38 -3.32 16.29
N GLY A 277 -11.36 -3.09 17.16
CA GLY A 277 -11.95 -4.10 18.03
C GLY A 277 -12.79 -5.15 17.31
N ASP A 278 -13.26 -4.86 16.10
CA ASP A 278 -14.02 -5.77 15.23
C ASP A 278 -13.09 -6.56 14.28
N GLY A 279 -11.80 -6.21 14.27
CA GLY A 279 -10.78 -6.83 13.43
C GLY A 279 -10.69 -6.21 12.04
N GLU A 280 -11.34 -5.07 11.78
CA GLU A 280 -11.22 -4.35 10.52
C GLU A 280 -9.89 -3.59 10.48
N THR A 281 -9.21 -3.62 9.34
CA THR A 281 -7.95 -2.87 9.16
C THR A 281 -8.25 -1.37 9.02
N VAL A 282 -7.77 -0.59 9.98
CA VAL A 282 -7.95 0.87 10.04
C VAL A 282 -6.69 1.64 9.63
N VAL A 283 -5.52 1.02 9.79
CA VAL A 283 -4.23 1.52 9.27
C VAL A 283 -3.49 0.38 8.58
N ASP A 284 -2.87 0.70 7.46
CA ASP A 284 -2.05 -0.21 6.66
C ASP A 284 -0.79 0.56 6.22
N GLY A 285 0.36 -0.06 6.35
CA GLY A 285 1.64 0.64 6.38
C GLY A 285 2.86 -0.23 6.10
N GLU A 286 4.02 0.44 5.98
CA GLU A 286 5.34 -0.18 5.94
C GLU A 286 6.31 0.65 6.81
N ALA A 287 7.18 -0.03 7.55
CA ALA A 287 8.27 0.61 8.28
C ALA A 287 9.62 0.03 7.83
N VAL A 288 10.65 0.89 7.81
CA VAL A 288 12.04 0.44 7.74
C VAL A 288 12.73 0.82 9.03
N VAL A 289 13.37 -0.16 9.66
CA VAL A 289 14.10 0.02 10.92
C VAL A 289 15.54 -0.45 10.77
N LEU A 290 16.42 0.12 11.60
CA LEU A 290 17.76 -0.38 11.90
C LEU A 290 17.73 -0.96 13.31
N ALA A 291 18.38 -2.10 13.56
CA ALA A 291 18.45 -2.72 14.88
C ALA A 291 19.92 -2.89 15.33
N ASP A 292 20.40 -1.97 16.16
CA ASP A 292 21.76 -2.03 16.71
C ASP A 292 21.82 -2.98 17.92
N PRO A 293 23.02 -3.49 18.29
CA PRO A 293 23.20 -4.16 19.58
C PRO A 293 22.88 -3.23 20.76
N ILE A 294 22.21 -3.77 21.79
CA ILE A 294 21.96 -3.02 23.03
C ILE A 294 23.31 -2.80 23.74
N PRO A 295 23.70 -1.55 24.07
CA PRO A 295 24.94 -1.30 24.78
C PRO A 295 25.00 -2.05 26.11
N GLU A 296 26.11 -2.73 26.39
CA GLU A 296 26.37 -3.25 27.73
C GLU A 296 26.41 -2.06 28.70
N THR A 297 25.52 -2.05 29.69
CA THR A 297 25.49 -0.98 30.71
C THR A 297 26.83 -0.91 31.43
N ALA A 298 27.46 0.27 31.44
CA ALA A 298 28.63 0.60 32.27
C ALA A 298 28.27 0.76 33.75
#